data_AF-A0A536X0W9-F1
#
_entry.id   AF-A0A536X0W9-F1
#
_cell.length_a   1.000
_cell.length_b   1.000
_cell.length_c   1.000
_cell.angle_alpha   90.00
_cell.angle_beta   90.00
_cell.angle_gamma   90.00
#
_symmetry.space_group_name_H-M   'P 1'
#
loop_
_entity.id
_entity.type
_entity.pdbx_description
1 polymer ?
#
loop_
_entity_poly.entity_id
_entity_poly.type
_entity_poly.pdbx_seq_one_letter_code
_entity_poly.pdbx_strand_id
1 'polypeptide(L)'
;MKSFESGIEQLLWPEKRKGDRKFMTASGKEVPGLVDVTSATSYLRVPKGYLPDFLEPFVGPLSYVQPWLFSEGGIEIGPIPKGTPVNLLSNIDVAQKDKVLLFVAAAKRDLKDLPRGASDEEARKAFARLVQPLLELSKCPDFVVNRGHYFGTDFFSEEPGLSDQDKRALIEFLKTL
;
A
#
# COMPACT_ATOMS: atom_id res chain seq x y z
N MET A 1 2.28 -5.10 28.78
CA MET A 1 2.23 -3.69 29.23
C MET A 1 2.85 -2.71 28.25
N LYS A 2 4.15 -2.80 27.89
CA LYS A 2 4.81 -1.80 27.00
C LYS A 2 4.10 -1.54 25.67
N SER A 3 3.63 -2.57 24.98
CA SER A 3 2.90 -2.42 23.70
C SER A 3 1.54 -1.72 23.88
N PHE A 4 0.85 -2.00 24.99
CA PHE A 4 -0.39 -1.33 25.33
C PHE A 4 -0.14 0.16 25.59
N GLU A 5 0.82 0.49 26.45
CA GLU A 5 1.18 1.89 26.77
C GLU A 5 1.56 2.67 25.51
N SER A 6 2.41 2.10 24.66
CA SER A 6 2.81 2.72 23.41
C SER A 6 1.64 2.90 22.43
N GLY A 7 0.72 1.94 22.36
CA GLY A 7 -0.44 1.99 21.48
C GLY A 7 -1.47 3.01 21.93
N ILE A 8 -1.86 2.98 23.21
CA ILE A 8 -2.86 3.90 23.77
C ILE A 8 -2.34 5.34 23.80
N GLU A 9 -1.05 5.55 24.04
CA GLU A 9 -0.44 6.88 23.97
C GLU A 9 -0.49 7.44 22.55
N GLN A 10 -0.17 6.64 21.52
CA GLN A 10 -0.26 7.09 20.12
C GLN A 10 -1.72 7.25 19.62
N LEU A 11 -2.68 6.61 20.27
CA LEU A 11 -4.10 6.79 19.99
C LEU A 11 -4.59 8.12 20.56
N LEU A 12 -4.26 8.42 21.81
CA LEU A 12 -4.70 9.63 22.52
C LEU A 12 -3.85 10.88 22.22
N TRP A 13 -2.62 10.70 21.72
CA TRP A 13 -1.72 11.75 21.24
C TRP A 13 -1.21 11.39 19.83
N PRO A 14 -2.01 11.61 18.77
CA PRO A 14 -1.66 11.26 17.40
C PRO A 14 -0.32 11.83 16.93
N GLU A 15 0.07 13.00 17.43
CA GLU A 15 1.34 13.66 17.14
C GLU A 15 2.57 12.86 17.61
N LYS A 16 2.41 11.91 18.54
CA LYS A 16 3.49 11.02 19.00
C LYS A 16 3.69 9.80 18.09
N ARG A 17 2.86 9.64 17.06
CA ARG A 17 3.01 8.55 16.09
C ARG A 17 4.32 8.68 15.34
N LYS A 18 4.92 7.53 15.00
CA LYS A 18 6.10 7.48 14.15
C LYS A 18 5.72 7.74 12.70
N GLY A 19 6.51 8.53 11.98
CA GLY A 19 6.28 8.77 10.56
C GLY A 19 7.24 9.80 10.01
N ASP A 20 7.70 9.58 8.78
CA ASP A 20 8.55 10.50 8.02
C ASP A 20 7.72 11.46 7.15
N ARG A 21 6.41 11.21 7.05
CA ARG A 21 5.46 12.00 6.27
C ARG A 21 4.38 12.57 7.18
N LYS A 22 3.76 13.67 6.76
CA LYS A 22 2.56 14.21 7.39
C LYS A 22 1.39 14.10 6.43
N PHE A 23 0.20 13.88 6.98
CA PHE A 23 -1.03 13.89 6.21
C PHE A 23 -2.09 14.70 6.94
N MET A 24 -2.99 15.31 6.16
CA MET A 24 -4.09 16.09 6.69
C MET A 24 -5.22 15.17 7.11
N THR A 25 -5.71 15.37 8.33
CA THR A 25 -6.87 14.65 8.88
C THR A 25 -8.16 15.36 8.49
N ALA A 26 -9.31 14.71 8.72
CA ALA A 26 -10.63 15.32 8.49
C ALA A 26 -10.86 16.58 9.36
N SER A 27 -10.18 16.69 10.50
CA SER A 27 -10.20 17.91 11.34
C SER A 27 -9.40 19.09 10.76
N GLY A 28 -8.68 18.89 9.66
CA GLY A 28 -7.76 19.88 9.08
C GLY A 28 -6.38 19.92 9.75
N LYS A 29 -6.16 19.17 10.84
CA LYS A 29 -4.86 19.06 11.51
C LYS A 29 -3.97 18.04 10.83
N GLU A 30 -2.66 18.27 10.85
CA GLU A 30 -1.66 17.34 10.34
C GLU A 30 -1.20 16.36 11.41
N VAL A 31 -1.00 15.10 11.01
CA VAL A 31 -0.48 14.04 11.88
C VAL A 31 0.68 13.33 11.18
N PRO A 32 1.75 12.93 11.90
CA PRO A 32 2.78 12.06 11.35
C PRO A 32 2.21 10.70 10.93
N GLY A 33 2.62 10.21 9.77
CA GLY A 33 2.20 8.93 9.23
C GLY A 33 3.37 8.18 8.58
N LEU A 34 3.29 6.86 8.65
CA LEU A 34 4.21 5.95 7.99
C LEU A 34 3.55 5.38 6.75
N VAL A 35 4.29 5.38 5.63
CA VAL A 35 3.95 4.63 4.43
C VAL A 35 5.02 3.58 4.22
N ASP A 36 4.63 2.31 4.23
CA ASP A 36 5.55 1.23 3.90
C ASP A 36 5.89 1.28 2.42
N VAL A 37 7.18 1.33 2.13
CA VAL A 37 7.72 1.44 0.77
C VAL A 37 8.74 0.34 0.50
N THR A 38 8.91 -0.02 -0.78
CA THR A 38 9.97 -0.94 -1.21
C THR A 38 11.35 -0.40 -0.81
N SER A 39 12.17 -1.23 -0.17
CA SER A 39 13.51 -0.84 0.30
C SER A 39 14.59 -0.95 -0.80
N ALA A 40 14.28 -1.67 -1.89
CA ALA A 40 15.10 -1.84 -3.08
C ALA A 40 14.21 -2.07 -4.31
N THR A 41 14.80 -2.02 -5.51
CA THR A 41 14.13 -2.45 -6.74
C THR A 41 13.60 -3.87 -6.56
N SER A 42 12.30 -4.07 -6.83
CA SER A 42 11.57 -5.29 -6.47
C SER A 42 10.78 -5.83 -7.66
N TYR A 43 10.31 -7.07 -7.57
CA TYR A 43 9.48 -7.71 -8.60
C TYR A 43 8.34 -8.46 -7.92
N LEU A 44 7.11 -8.24 -8.38
CA LEU A 44 5.97 -9.05 -7.99
C LEU A 44 5.88 -10.25 -8.94
N ARG A 45 6.00 -11.45 -8.40
CA ARG A 45 5.92 -12.71 -9.15
C ARG A 45 4.78 -13.54 -8.61
N VAL A 46 3.80 -13.83 -9.46
CA VAL A 46 2.63 -14.64 -9.11
C VAL A 46 2.63 -15.89 -9.99
N PRO A 47 2.93 -17.08 -9.45
CA PRO A 47 2.88 -18.32 -10.21
C PRO A 47 1.47 -18.64 -10.70
N LYS A 48 1.35 -19.41 -11.77
CA LYS A 48 0.12 -19.73 -12.48
C LYS A 48 -0.93 -20.33 -11.55
N GLY A 49 -0.53 -21.25 -10.67
CA GLY A 49 -1.44 -21.88 -9.70
C GLY A 49 -1.97 -20.95 -8.60
N TYR A 50 -1.46 -19.72 -8.50
CA TYR A 50 -1.94 -18.67 -7.60
C TYR A 50 -2.62 -17.52 -8.34
N LEU A 51 -2.72 -17.60 -9.67
CA LEU A 51 -3.46 -16.61 -10.44
C LEU A 51 -4.96 -16.92 -10.36
N PRO A 52 -5.80 -15.87 -10.34
CA PRO A 52 -7.23 -16.06 -10.55
C PRO A 52 -7.51 -16.80 -11.87
N ASP A 53 -8.53 -17.66 -11.89
CA ASP A 53 -8.90 -18.51 -13.04
C ASP A 53 -9.04 -17.73 -14.35
N PHE A 54 -9.49 -16.47 -14.29
CA PHE A 54 -9.67 -15.63 -15.46
C PHE A 54 -8.35 -15.11 -16.05
N LEU A 55 -7.25 -15.15 -15.30
CA LEU A 55 -5.92 -14.78 -15.79
C LEU A 55 -5.14 -15.98 -16.32
N GLU A 56 -5.42 -17.21 -15.87
CA GLU A 56 -4.72 -18.42 -16.27
C GLU A 56 -4.62 -18.68 -17.79
N PRO A 57 -5.66 -18.42 -18.61
CA PRO A 57 -5.59 -18.62 -20.06
C PRO A 57 -4.53 -17.75 -20.73
N PHE A 58 -4.24 -16.57 -20.16
CA PHE A 58 -3.27 -15.60 -20.69
C PHE A 58 -1.82 -15.93 -20.33
N VAL A 59 -1.60 -17.03 -19.61
CA VAL A 59 -0.30 -17.52 -19.14
C VAL A 59 0.08 -18.85 -19.82
N GLY A 60 -0.68 -19.25 -20.85
CA GLY A 60 -0.54 -20.48 -21.63
C GLY A 60 0.52 -20.45 -22.74
N PRO A 61 0.60 -21.51 -23.58
CA PRO A 61 1.81 -22.01 -24.27
C PRO A 61 2.44 -21.11 -25.34
N LEU A 62 1.98 -19.87 -25.51
CA LEU A 62 2.72 -18.82 -26.22
C LEU A 62 3.97 -18.35 -25.45
N SER A 63 4.23 -18.87 -24.25
CA SER A 63 5.47 -18.67 -23.49
C SER A 63 6.72 -19.28 -24.14
N TYR A 64 6.57 -20.26 -25.05
CA TYR A 64 7.70 -20.87 -25.76
C TYR A 64 8.43 -19.94 -26.75
N VAL A 65 7.75 -18.88 -27.22
CA VAL A 65 8.31 -17.95 -28.23
C VAL A 65 8.92 -16.69 -27.62
N GLN A 66 8.69 -16.40 -26.33
CA GLN A 66 9.15 -15.16 -25.69
C GLN A 66 9.61 -15.37 -24.22
N PRO A 67 10.88 -15.80 -24.00
CA PRO A 67 11.42 -16.18 -22.67
C PRO A 67 11.46 -15.08 -21.60
N TRP A 68 11.12 -13.83 -21.93
CA TRP A 68 11.28 -12.68 -21.02
C TRP A 68 9.98 -12.20 -20.36
N LEU A 69 8.80 -12.64 -20.81
CA LEU A 69 7.51 -12.10 -20.35
C LEU A 69 6.81 -13.04 -19.35
N PHE A 70 7.30 -14.27 -19.26
CA PHE A 70 6.82 -15.34 -18.41
C PHE A 70 8.05 -16.18 -18.03
N SER A 71 8.52 -16.10 -16.79
CA SER A 71 9.23 -17.25 -16.23
C SER A 71 8.22 -18.42 -16.19
N GLU A 72 8.68 -19.66 -16.33
CA GLU A 72 7.93 -20.86 -16.78
C GLU A 72 6.58 -21.22 -16.10
N GLY A 73 6.00 -20.39 -15.23
CA GLY A 73 4.58 -20.48 -14.97
C GLY A 73 4.04 -19.35 -14.10
N GLY A 74 3.90 -18.13 -14.61
CA GLY A 74 3.25 -17.04 -13.85
C GLY A 74 3.23 -15.66 -14.51
N ILE A 75 2.74 -14.65 -13.78
CA ILE A 75 2.85 -13.22 -14.11
C ILE A 75 4.00 -12.61 -13.31
N GLU A 76 4.82 -11.78 -13.98
CA GLU A 76 5.81 -10.93 -13.34
C GLU A 76 5.47 -9.45 -13.61
N ILE A 77 5.54 -8.61 -12.58
CA ILE A 77 5.41 -7.16 -12.65
C ILE A 77 6.66 -6.53 -12.03
N GLY A 78 7.42 -5.79 -12.85
CA GLY A 78 8.61 -5.05 -12.44
C GLY A 78 9.50 -4.67 -13.62
N PRO A 79 10.65 -4.01 -13.40
CA PRO A 79 11.20 -3.63 -12.08
C PRO A 79 10.34 -2.59 -11.36
N ILE A 80 9.90 -2.88 -10.13
CA ILE A 80 9.24 -1.93 -9.25
C ILE A 80 10.31 -1.07 -8.59
N PRO A 81 10.30 0.26 -8.74
CA PRO A 81 11.33 1.12 -8.18
C PRO A 81 11.45 1.01 -6.65
N LYS A 82 12.64 1.29 -6.11
CA LYS A 82 12.78 1.59 -4.68
C LYS A 82 11.91 2.80 -4.30
N GLY A 83 11.29 2.73 -3.12
CA GLY A 83 10.43 3.78 -2.57
C GLY A 83 8.97 3.72 -3.03
N THR A 84 8.58 2.68 -3.77
CA THR A 84 7.18 2.47 -4.18
C THR A 84 6.33 2.02 -2.98
N PRO A 85 5.16 2.64 -2.71
CA PRO A 85 4.27 2.20 -1.64
C PRO A 85 3.84 0.74 -1.82
N VAL A 86 4.06 -0.09 -0.80
CA VAL A 86 3.73 -1.53 -0.84
C VAL A 86 2.22 -1.74 -1.02
N ASN A 87 1.42 -0.95 -0.30
CA ASN A 87 -0.05 -0.97 -0.37
C ASN A 87 -0.62 -0.63 -1.76
N LEU A 88 0.18 -0.04 -2.66
CA LEU A 88 -0.26 0.24 -4.03
C LEU A 88 -0.45 -1.04 -4.84
N LEU A 89 0.30 -2.08 -4.50
CA LEU A 89 0.23 -3.38 -5.17
C LEU A 89 -0.53 -4.41 -4.32
N SER A 90 -0.37 -4.40 -2.99
CA SER A 90 -1.02 -5.41 -2.14
C SER A 90 -2.53 -5.25 -2.00
N ASN A 91 -3.07 -4.04 -2.23
CA ASN A 91 -4.51 -3.76 -2.10
C ASN A 91 -5.29 -3.89 -3.42
N ILE A 92 -4.67 -4.43 -4.49
CA ILE A 92 -5.34 -4.62 -5.78
C ILE A 92 -6.60 -5.49 -5.61
N ASP A 93 -7.72 -4.99 -6.11
CA ASP A 93 -8.98 -5.70 -6.13
C ASP A 93 -9.06 -6.71 -7.28
N VAL A 94 -8.58 -7.92 -7.03
CA VAL A 94 -8.64 -9.03 -8.00
C VAL A 94 -10.06 -9.44 -8.39
N ALA A 95 -11.10 -9.02 -7.65
CA ALA A 95 -12.49 -9.29 -8.01
C ALA A 95 -12.97 -8.44 -9.21
N GLN A 96 -12.32 -7.30 -9.48
CA GLN A 96 -12.61 -6.44 -10.64
C GLN A 96 -11.94 -6.98 -11.91
N LYS A 97 -12.38 -8.17 -12.35
CA LYS A 97 -11.74 -8.99 -13.40
C LYS A 97 -11.32 -8.20 -14.63
N ASP A 98 -12.22 -7.40 -15.21
CA ASP A 98 -11.96 -6.65 -16.44
C ASP A 98 -10.89 -5.57 -16.23
N LYS A 99 -10.97 -4.83 -15.12
CA LYS A 99 -9.97 -3.80 -14.80
C LYS A 99 -8.61 -4.40 -14.47
N VAL A 100 -8.59 -5.54 -13.79
CA VAL A 100 -7.35 -6.28 -13.48
C VAL A 100 -6.70 -6.76 -14.77
N LEU A 101 -7.48 -7.31 -15.71
CA LEU A 101 -6.96 -7.76 -17.00
C LEU A 101 -6.39 -6.58 -17.81
N LEU A 102 -7.12 -5.46 -17.86
CA LEU A 102 -6.65 -4.22 -18.50
C LEU A 102 -5.37 -3.71 -17.85
N PHE A 103 -5.29 -3.70 -16.52
CA PHE A 103 -4.09 -3.30 -15.80
C PHE A 103 -2.91 -4.22 -16.09
N VAL A 104 -3.09 -5.55 -16.04
CA VAL A 104 -2.02 -6.50 -16.36
C VAL A 104 -1.52 -6.30 -17.79
N ALA A 105 -2.42 -6.09 -18.75
CA ALA A 105 -2.05 -5.81 -20.14
C ALA A 105 -1.29 -4.48 -20.28
N ALA A 106 -1.75 -3.42 -19.63
CA ALA A 106 -1.11 -2.11 -19.60
C ALA A 106 0.27 -2.17 -18.94
N ALA A 107 0.38 -2.83 -17.78
CA ALA A 107 1.63 -3.02 -17.06
C ALA A 107 2.63 -3.80 -17.92
N LYS A 108 2.22 -4.90 -18.56
CA LYS A 108 3.08 -5.64 -19.48
C LYS A 108 3.56 -4.78 -20.63
N ARG A 109 2.67 -4.01 -21.26
CA ARG A 109 3.03 -3.13 -22.38
C ARG A 109 4.03 -2.06 -21.92
N ASP A 110 3.74 -1.39 -20.82
CA ASP A 110 4.51 -0.23 -20.35
C ASP A 110 5.87 -0.62 -19.76
N LEU A 111 5.98 -1.81 -19.18
CA LEU A 111 7.21 -2.33 -18.61
C LEU A 111 8.07 -3.12 -19.62
N LYS A 112 7.50 -3.57 -20.74
CA LYS A 112 8.23 -4.28 -21.80
C LYS A 112 9.33 -3.43 -22.43
N ASP A 113 9.12 -2.11 -22.49
CA ASP A 113 10.06 -1.17 -23.11
C ASP A 113 11.27 -0.86 -22.21
N LEU A 114 11.26 -1.32 -20.94
CA LEU A 114 12.37 -1.11 -20.03
C LEU A 114 13.54 -2.05 -20.38
N PRO A 115 14.78 -1.53 -20.47
CA PRO A 115 15.95 -2.36 -20.68
C PRO A 115 16.17 -3.30 -19.50
N ARG A 116 16.86 -4.43 -19.74
CA ARG A 116 17.31 -5.30 -18.65
C ARG A 116 18.27 -4.51 -17.75
N GLY A 117 17.94 -4.44 -16.46
CA GLY A 117 18.70 -3.64 -15.50
C GLY A 117 18.36 -2.15 -15.52
N ALA A 118 17.18 -1.76 -16.03
CA ALA A 118 16.68 -0.39 -15.94
C ALA A 118 16.81 0.16 -14.52
N SER A 119 17.25 1.42 -14.43
CA SER A 119 17.35 2.16 -13.18
C SER A 119 15.97 2.41 -12.56
N ASP A 120 15.94 2.67 -11.25
CA ASP A 120 14.71 3.07 -10.56
C ASP A 120 14.04 4.31 -11.21
N GLU A 121 14.82 5.21 -11.80
CA GLU A 121 14.32 6.41 -12.45
C GLU A 121 13.61 6.11 -13.77
N GLU A 122 14.17 5.22 -14.59
CA GLU A 122 13.53 4.74 -15.81
C GLU A 122 12.25 3.95 -15.48
N ALA A 123 12.34 3.08 -14.47
CA ALA A 123 11.20 2.31 -13.99
C ALA A 123 10.08 3.23 -13.46
N ARG A 124 10.38 4.31 -12.72
CA ARG A 124 9.37 5.29 -12.28
C ARG A 124 8.63 5.92 -13.44
N LYS A 125 9.32 6.28 -14.52
CA LYS A 125 8.69 6.87 -15.71
C LYS A 125 7.72 5.89 -16.38
N ALA A 126 8.09 4.61 -16.47
CA ALA A 126 7.20 3.57 -16.98
C ALA A 126 5.99 3.35 -16.05
N PHE A 127 6.20 3.32 -14.73
CA PHE A 127 5.16 3.15 -13.73
C PHE A 127 4.20 4.35 -13.59
N ALA A 128 4.60 5.56 -14.01
CA ALA A 128 3.78 6.75 -13.86
C ALA A 128 2.38 6.60 -14.50
N ARG A 129 2.30 5.91 -15.64
CA ARG A 129 1.03 5.61 -16.33
C ARG A 129 0.17 4.56 -15.62
N LEU A 130 0.78 3.76 -14.73
CA LEU A 130 0.13 2.69 -13.99
C LEU A 130 -0.39 3.14 -12.62
N VAL A 131 0.05 4.29 -12.11
CA VAL A 131 -0.35 4.80 -10.78
C VAL A 131 -1.86 4.98 -10.68
N GLN A 132 -2.47 5.72 -11.62
CA GLN A 132 -3.91 5.99 -11.57
C GLN A 132 -4.74 4.70 -11.68
N PRO A 133 -4.46 3.78 -12.65
CA PRO A 133 -5.10 2.46 -12.67
C PRO A 133 -4.97 1.67 -11.37
N LEU A 134 -3.80 1.70 -10.72
CA LEU A 134 -3.58 1.01 -9.44
C LEU A 134 -4.39 1.62 -8.29
N LEU A 135 -4.54 2.95 -8.26
CA LEU A 135 -5.38 3.63 -7.28
C LEU A 135 -6.86 3.27 -7.46
N GLU A 136 -7.34 3.25 -8.71
CA GLU A 136 -8.73 2.88 -9.04
C GLU A 136 -9.04 1.41 -8.80
N LEU A 137 -8.03 0.55 -8.90
CA LEU A 137 -8.12 -0.88 -8.60
C LEU A 137 -7.96 -1.18 -7.11
N SER A 138 -7.54 -0.22 -6.28
CA SER A 138 -7.28 -0.50 -4.87
C SER A 138 -8.58 -0.66 -4.09
N LYS A 139 -8.72 -1.77 -3.33
CA LYS A 139 -9.79 -1.96 -2.35
C LYS A 139 -9.72 -0.94 -1.21
N CYS A 140 -8.51 -0.47 -0.92
CA CYS A 140 -8.22 0.41 0.20
C CYS A 140 -7.12 1.40 -0.24
N PRO A 141 -7.48 2.57 -0.79
CA PRO A 141 -6.52 3.60 -1.18
C PRO A 141 -5.97 4.37 0.05
N ASP A 142 -5.81 3.69 1.19
CA ASP A 142 -5.11 4.18 2.36
C ASP A 142 -3.70 3.59 2.43
N PHE A 143 -2.72 4.48 2.34
CA PHE A 143 -1.30 4.13 2.35
C PHE A 143 -0.65 4.35 3.72
N VAL A 144 -1.35 5.02 4.65
CA VAL A 144 -0.81 5.35 5.97
C VAL A 144 -1.07 4.19 6.93
N VAL A 145 -0.05 3.38 7.18
CA VAL A 145 -0.20 2.11 7.91
C VAL A 145 -0.55 2.30 9.39
N ASN A 146 -0.22 3.46 9.96
CA ASN A 146 -0.46 3.79 11.36
C ASN A 146 -1.43 4.97 11.53
N ARG A 147 -2.38 5.14 10.60
CA ARG A 147 -3.38 6.23 10.67
C ARG A 147 -4.25 6.16 11.92
N GLY A 148 -4.64 4.98 12.39
CA GLY A 148 -5.41 4.78 13.62
C GLY A 148 -6.75 5.54 13.69
N HIS A 149 -7.34 5.60 14.88
CA HIS A 149 -8.52 6.42 15.19
C HIS A 149 -8.11 7.69 15.95
N TYR A 150 -9.01 8.68 16.02
CA TYR A 150 -8.80 9.96 16.71
C TYR A 150 -9.62 10.10 18.01
N PHE A 151 -10.06 8.98 18.58
CA PHE A 151 -11.02 8.97 19.69
C PHE A 151 -10.41 9.66 20.91
N GLY A 152 -11.19 10.53 21.57
CA GLY A 152 -10.74 11.28 22.74
C GLY A 152 -9.67 12.34 22.44
N THR A 153 -9.44 12.67 21.16
CA THR A 153 -8.48 13.69 20.73
C THR A 153 -9.22 14.85 20.06
N ASP A 154 -8.55 15.99 20.00
CA ASP A 154 -9.00 17.18 19.29
C ASP A 154 -8.89 17.06 17.75
N PHE A 155 -8.50 15.88 17.24
CA PHE A 155 -8.55 15.52 15.81
C PHE A 155 -9.88 14.86 15.42
N PHE A 156 -10.73 14.53 16.39
CA PHE A 156 -12.07 14.01 16.14
C PHE A 156 -13.08 15.16 16.16
N SER A 157 -13.81 15.36 15.07
CA SER A 157 -14.67 16.53 14.90
C SER A 157 -16.04 16.39 15.57
N GLU A 158 -16.45 15.18 15.94
CA GLU A 158 -17.80 14.92 16.46
C GLU A 158 -17.92 15.22 17.97
N GLU A 159 -16.82 15.20 18.70
CA GLU A 159 -16.79 15.40 20.15
C GLU A 159 -15.58 16.24 20.57
N PRO A 160 -15.68 17.03 21.66
CA PRO A 160 -14.52 17.74 22.19
C PRO A 160 -13.45 16.74 22.65
N GLY A 161 -12.19 17.03 22.31
CA GLY A 161 -11.06 16.23 22.76
C GLY A 161 -10.92 16.21 24.28
N LEU A 162 -10.48 15.07 24.82
CA LEU A 162 -10.21 14.92 26.25
C LEU A 162 -9.02 15.78 26.67
N SER A 163 -9.05 16.25 27.92
CA SER A 163 -7.88 16.86 28.54
C SER A 163 -6.76 15.83 28.70
N ASP A 164 -5.51 16.29 28.81
CA ASP A 164 -4.36 15.40 29.08
C ASP A 164 -4.50 14.64 30.40
N GLN A 165 -5.20 15.21 31.39
CA GLN A 165 -5.50 14.54 32.65
C GLN A 165 -6.50 13.41 32.44
N ASP A 166 -7.58 13.66 31.71
CA ASP A 166 -8.61 12.64 31.41
C ASP A 166 -8.04 11.52 30.54
N LYS A 167 -7.18 11.85 29.57
CA LYS A 167 -6.46 10.85 28.76
C LYS A 167 -5.62 9.92 29.64
N ARG A 168 -4.87 10.47 30.61
CA ARG A 168 -4.08 9.66 31.56
C ARG A 168 -4.98 8.83 32.48
N ALA A 169 -6.08 9.41 32.99
CA ALA A 169 -7.03 8.69 33.82
C ALA A 169 -7.69 7.53 33.06
N LEU A 170 -8.06 7.75 31.79
CA LEU A 170 -8.58 6.71 30.90
C LEU A 170 -7.58 5.57 30.72
N ILE A 171 -6.29 5.87 30.53
CA ILE A 171 -5.25 4.84 30.44
C ILE A 171 -5.21 3.99 31.71
N GLU A 172 -5.19 4.61 32.89
CA GLU A 172 -5.16 3.87 34.16
C GLU A 172 -6.43 3.04 34.38
N PHE A 173 -7.60 3.58 34.02
CA PHE A 173 -8.84 2.82 34.05
C PHE A 173 -8.78 1.59 33.13
N LEU A 174 -8.33 1.74 31.89
CA LEU A 174 -8.21 0.64 30.93
C LEU A 174 -7.21 -0.44 31.37
N LYS A 175 -6.21 -0.10 32.19
CA LYS A 175 -5.28 -1.08 32.79
C LYS A 175 -5.94 -1.98 33.85
N THR A 176 -7.13 -1.63 34.33
CA THR A 176 -7.88 -2.41 35.33
C THR A 176 -8.87 -3.41 34.73
N LEU A 177 -9.07 -3.37 33.41
CA LEU A 177 -9.90 -4.30 32.64
C LEU A 177 -9.10 -5.54 32.23
#